data_AF-A0A7W4HFH5-F1
#
_entry.id   AF-A0A7W4HFH5-F1
#
_cell.length_a   1.000
_cell.length_b   1.000
_cell.length_c   1.000
_cell.angle_alpha   90.00
_cell.angle_beta   90.00
_cell.angle_gamma   90.00
#
_symmetry.space_group_name_H-M   'P 1'
#
loop_
_entity.id
_entity.type
_entity.pdbx_description
1 polymer ?
#
loop_
_entity_poly.entity_id
_entity_poly.type
_entity_poly.pdbx_seq_one_letter_code
_entity_poly.pdbx_strand_id
1 'polypeptide(L)' 'MAFILKETSKLLASDYDEGYFAEYKTYSTSFGLELKNIENAIIYNNIHEGIHLGHAMAQRKILLG' A
#
# COMPACT_ATOMS: atom_id res chain seq x y z
N MET A 1 5.41 13.36 2.06
CA MET A 1 5.02 11.95 2.27
C MET A 1 3.76 11.79 3.11
N ALA A 2 3.67 12.38 4.33
CA ALA A 2 2.53 12.18 5.23
C ALA A 2 1.15 12.58 4.67
N PHE A 3 1.10 13.63 3.84
CA PHE A 3 -0.14 14.08 3.21
C PHE A 3 -0.72 13.04 2.25
N ILE A 4 0.12 12.44 1.40
CA ILE A 4 -0.33 11.47 0.40
C ILE A 4 -0.93 10.25 1.10
N LEU A 5 -0.18 9.57 1.97
CA LEU A 5 -0.65 8.34 2.63
C LEU A 5 -1.97 8.54 3.41
N LYS A 6 -2.14 9.69 4.07
CA LYS A 6 -3.33 9.96 4.88
C LYS A 6 -4.54 10.37 4.04
N GLU A 7 -4.37 11.22 3.04
CA GLU A 7 -5.50 11.72 2.28
C GLU A 7 -5.90 10.76 1.15
N THR A 8 -4.95 10.06 0.53
CA THR A 8 -5.28 9.07 -0.52
C THR A 8 -5.91 7.80 0.04
N SER A 9 -5.68 7.44 1.32
CA SER A 9 -6.39 6.31 1.93
C SER A 9 -7.87 6.59 2.16
N LYS A 10 -8.25 7.84 2.46
CA LYS A 10 -9.66 8.25 2.54
C LYS A 10 -10.33 8.23 1.16
N LEU A 11 -9.62 8.73 0.14
CA LEU A 11 -10.11 8.69 -1.23
C LEU A 11 -10.30 7.24 -1.69
N LEU A 12 -9.32 6.37 -1.42
CA LEU A 12 -9.40 4.95 -1.73
C LEU A 12 -10.63 4.29 -1.10
N ALA A 13 -10.96 4.62 0.15
CA ALA A 13 -12.15 4.08 0.82
C ALA A 13 -13.45 4.52 0.11
N SER A 14 -13.57 5.80 -0.25
CA SER A 14 -14.72 6.31 -1.01
C SER A 14 -14.84 5.63 -2.38
N ASP A 15 -13.74 5.59 -3.14
CA ASP A 15 -13.70 5.00 -4.48
C ASP A 15 -13.98 3.50 -4.45
N TYR A 16 -13.58 2.82 -3.37
CA TYR A 16 -13.87 1.41 -3.14
C TYR A 16 -15.37 1.17 -2.93
N ASP A 17 -15.99 1.97 -2.05
CA ASP A 17 -17.43 1.89 -1.76
C ASP A 17 -18.28 2.28 -2.99
N GLU A 18 -17.80 3.21 -3.81
CA GLU A 18 -18.42 3.61 -5.08
C GLU A 18 -18.22 2.57 -6.21
N GLY A 19 -17.42 1.54 -5.99
CA GLY A 19 -17.21 0.45 -6.94
C GLY A 19 -16.32 0.81 -8.15
N TYR A 20 -15.49 1.86 -8.04
CA TYR A 20 -14.64 2.33 -9.15
C TYR A 20 -13.58 1.31 -9.58
N PHE A 21 -13.31 0.30 -8.75
CA PHE A 21 -12.31 -0.73 -9.02
C PHE A 21 -12.90 -2.07 -9.49
N ALA A 22 -14.12 -2.05 -10.04
CA ALA A 22 -14.78 -3.26 -10.56
C ALA A 22 -13.98 -3.95 -11.68
N GLU A 23 -13.32 -3.16 -12.54
CA GLU A 23 -12.38 -3.67 -13.53
C GLU A 23 -10.95 -3.52 -13.03
N TYR A 24 -10.22 -4.63 -12.94
CA TYR A 24 -8.84 -4.63 -12.45
C TYR A 24 -7.92 -5.31 -13.45
N LYS A 25 -6.92 -4.59 -13.93
CA LYS A 25 -5.87 -5.17 -14.76
C LYS A 25 -4.86 -5.89 -13.86
N THR A 26 -4.73 -7.20 -14.04
CA THR A 26 -3.76 -8.01 -13.30
C THR A 26 -2.37 -7.38 -13.37
N TYR A 27 -1.74 -7.28 -12.21
CA TYR A 27 -0.41 -6.71 -12.05
C TYR A 27 0.51 -7.67 -11.30
N SER A 28 1.64 -8.03 -11.91
CA SER A 28 2.68 -8.83 -11.26
C SER A 28 3.66 -7.92 -10.54
N THR A 29 3.78 -8.10 -9.23
CA THR A 29 4.71 -7.35 -8.37
C THR A 29 6.13 -7.91 -8.49
N SER A 30 7.12 -7.11 -8.07
CA SER A 30 8.50 -7.58 -7.93
C SER A 30 8.68 -8.67 -6.86
N PHE A 31 7.67 -8.89 -6.01
CA PHE A 31 7.65 -9.97 -5.02
C PHE A 31 7.18 -11.30 -5.63
N GLY A 32 6.82 -11.33 -6.92
CA GLY A 32 6.27 -12.51 -7.59
C GLY A 32 4.78 -12.75 -7.28
N LEU A 33 4.12 -11.82 -6.59
CA LEU A 33 2.67 -11.87 -6.35
C LEU A 33 1.92 -11.27 -7.54
N GLU A 34 0.85 -11.94 -7.97
CA GLU A 34 -0.12 -11.39 -8.91
C GLU A 34 -1.27 -10.73 -8.15
N LEU A 35 -1.48 -9.44 -8.38
CA LEU A 35 -2.64 -8.69 -7.89
C LEU A 35 -3.73 -8.84 -8.95
N LYS A 36 -4.82 -9.53 -8.61
CA LYS A 36 -5.90 -9.83 -9.56
C LYS A 36 -7.14 -8.96 -9.38
N ASN A 37 -7.23 -8.29 -8.24
CA ASN A 37 -8.30 -7.38 -7.87
C ASN A 37 -7.78 -6.30 -6.92
N ILE A 38 -8.64 -5.33 -6.62
CA ILE A 38 -8.30 -4.22 -5.73
C ILE A 38 -7.99 -4.70 -4.31
N GLU A 39 -8.64 -5.75 -3.82
CA GLU A 39 -8.39 -6.31 -2.49
C GLU A 39 -6.96 -6.83 -2.37
N ASN A 40 -6.46 -7.53 -3.40
CA ASN A 40 -5.07 -7.96 -3.46
C ASN A 40 -4.12 -6.75 -3.42
N ALA A 41 -4.45 -5.67 -4.12
CA ALA A 41 -3.63 -4.46 -4.15
C ALA A 41 -3.61 -3.73 -2.81
N ILE A 42 -4.74 -3.64 -2.12
CA ILE A 42 -4.84 -3.05 -0.78
C ILE A 42 -4.00 -3.84 0.22
N ILE A 43 -4.12 -5.17 0.22
CA ILE A 43 -3.34 -6.06 1.09
C ILE A 43 -1.83 -5.90 0.79
N TYR A 44 -1.46 -5.90 -0.49
CA TYR A 44 -0.07 -5.70 -0.91
C TYR A 44 0.47 -4.34 -0.46
N ASN A 45 -0.31 -3.26 -0.58
CA ASN A 45 0.10 -1.93 -0.12
C ASN A 45 0.40 -1.92 1.39
N ASN A 46 -0.43 -2.55 2.22
CA ASN A 46 -0.16 -2.65 3.66
C ASN A 46 1.16 -3.39 3.97
N ILE A 47 1.45 -4.47 3.23
CA ILE A 47 2.71 -5.21 3.37
C ILE A 47 3.89 -4.31 2.95
N HIS A 48 3.76 -3.59 1.83
CA HIS A 48 4.78 -2.68 1.31
C HIS A 48 5.10 -1.53 2.29
N GLU A 49 4.07 -0.91 2.88
CA GLU A 49 4.24 0.13 3.91
C GLU A 49 4.88 -0.43 5.19
N GLY A 50 4.57 -1.68 5.55
CA GLY A 50 5.24 -2.39 6.64
C GLY A 50 6.75 -2.54 6.43
N ILE A 51 7.19 -2.80 5.19
CA ILE A 51 8.61 -2.88 4.84
C ILE A 51 9.27 -1.51 4.93
N HIS A 52 8.62 -0.45 4.44
CA HIS A 52 9.11 0.92 4.57
C HIS A 52 9.24 1.34 6.03
N LEU A 53 8.24 1.05 6.86
CA LEU A 53 8.28 1.32 8.29
C LEU A 53 9.43 0.58 8.97
N GLY A 54 9.63 -0.70 8.64
CA GLY A 54 10.74 -1.50 9.17
C GLY A 54 12.11 -0.88 8.87
N HIS A 55 12.32 -0.40 7.64
CA HIS A 55 13.55 0.31 7.27
C HIS A 55 13.72 1.63 8.05
N ALA A 56 12.66 2.44 8.16
CA ALA A 56 12.69 3.68 8.92
C ALA A 56 13.02 3.42 10.41
N MET A 57 12.46 2.36 10.99
CA MET A 57 12.76 1.93 12.36
C MET A 57 14.22 1.50 12.52
N ALA A 58 14.76 0.73 11.57
CA ALA A 58 16.16 0.31 11.60
C ALA A 58 17.12 1.51 11.48
N GLN A 59 16.83 2.45 10.57
CA GLN A 59 17.59 3.69 10.43
C GLN A 59 17.54 4.53 11.71
N ARG A 60 16.33 4.73 12.27
CA ARG A 60 16.15 5.44 13.54
C ARG A 60 16.94 4.78 14.68
N LYS A 61 16.96 3.45 14.75
CA LYS A 61 17.72 2.71 15.76
C LYS A 61 19.23 2.95 15.62
N ILE A 62 19.77 3.07 14.41
CA ILE A 62 21.20 3.34 14.19
C ILE A 62 21.56 4.79 14.51
N LEU A 63 20.66 5.74 14.26
CA LEU A 63 20.91 7.17 14.44
C LEU A 63 20.67 7.67 15.89
N LEU A 64 19.75 7.04 16.61
CA LEU A 64 19.31 7.47 17.95
C LEU A 64 19.48 6.41 19.05
N GLY A 65 19.84 5.19 18.69
CA GLY A 65 20.15 4.10 19.61
C GLY A 65 21.63 3.81 19.61
#